data_AF-A0A9D7M4L7-F1
#
_entry.id   AF-A0A9D7M4L7-F1
#
_cell.length_a   1.000
_cell.length_b   1.000
_cell.length_c   1.000
_cell.angle_alpha   90.00
_cell.angle_beta   90.00
_cell.angle_gamma   90.00
#
_symmetry.space_group_name_H-M   'P 1'
#
loop_
_entity.id
_entity.type
_entity.pdbx_description
1 polymer ?
#
loop_
_entity_poly.entity_id
_entity_poly.type
_entity_poly.pdbx_seq_one_letter_code
_entity_poly.pdbx_strand_id
1 'polypeptide(L)'
;MTTFDSRFTEADQLYANAIAILQNGDVAKAAGLFAAITARFPDYGKAWNELGNILFNHLNSPEEAADCFQKAMEAEPGLASAYLGYAEVLFVLERYAEANAIVNQAMEVKGVRKDLAWMRSALIMESQSRFDEAIETYKKAILASFSEEDISRCEKGISRCNIKKKYQ
;
A
#
# COMPACT_ATOMS: atom_id res chain seq x y z
N MET A 1 -9.03 15.14 31.61
CA MET A 1 -7.56 15.20 31.69
C MET A 1 -7.03 14.11 30.77
N THR A 2 -6.86 14.42 29.48
CA THR A 2 -6.22 13.52 28.53
C THR A 2 -4.73 13.50 28.84
N THR A 3 -4.24 12.36 29.31
CA THR A 3 -2.80 12.14 29.44
C THR A 3 -2.19 12.27 28.05
N PHE A 4 -1.44 13.34 27.84
CA PHE A 4 -0.58 13.51 26.68
C PHE A 4 0.44 12.36 26.72
N ASP A 5 0.24 11.31 25.94
CA ASP A 5 1.12 10.15 25.94
C ASP A 5 2.45 10.55 25.28
N SER A 6 3.41 10.93 26.12
CA SER A 6 4.73 11.42 25.73
C SER A 6 5.50 10.43 24.85
N ARG A 7 5.12 9.15 24.85
CA ARG A 7 5.72 8.11 24.01
C ARG A 7 5.40 8.32 22.53
N PHE A 8 4.19 8.77 22.21
CA PHE A 8 3.84 9.09 20.82
C PHE A 8 4.56 10.33 20.30
N THR A 9 4.79 11.33 21.16
CA THR A 9 5.59 12.51 20.78
C THR A 9 7.03 12.15 20.43
N GLU A 10 7.62 11.20 21.15
CA GLU A 10 8.96 10.70 20.83
C GLU A 10 8.96 9.90 19.51
N ALA A 11 7.98 9.01 19.31
CA ALA A 11 7.83 8.24 18.08
C ALA A 11 7.65 9.16 16.86
N ASP A 12 6.84 10.22 16.96
CA ASP A 12 6.65 11.23 15.92
C ASP A 12 7.98 11.91 15.55
N GLN A 13 8.79 12.28 16.54
CA GLN A 13 10.07 12.95 16.31
C GLN A 13 11.09 12.03 15.63
N LEU A 14 11.17 10.77 16.06
CA LEU A 14 12.03 9.77 15.45
C LEU A 14 11.57 9.44 14.02
N TYR A 15 10.27 9.33 13.83
CA TYR A 15 9.65 9.13 12.52
C TYR A 15 9.96 10.27 11.56
N ALA A 16 9.80 11.52 11.99
CA ALA A 16 10.12 12.69 11.17
C ALA A 16 11.60 12.71 10.74
N ASN A 17 12.51 12.32 11.65
CA ASN A 17 13.92 12.17 11.31
C ASN A 17 14.15 11.05 10.28
N ALA A 18 13.54 9.87 10.47
CA ALA A 18 13.64 8.77 9.52
C ALA A 18 13.12 9.14 8.12
N ILE A 19 12.00 9.87 8.05
CA ILE A 19 11.47 10.42 6.79
C ILE A 19 12.44 11.40 6.14
N ALA A 20 13.06 12.31 6.91
CA ALA A 20 14.04 13.24 6.36
C ALA A 20 15.26 12.52 5.76
N ILE A 21 15.73 11.46 6.43
CA ILE A 21 16.81 10.60 5.91
C ILE A 21 16.39 9.89 4.62
N LEU A 22 15.15 9.38 4.56
CA LEU A 22 14.60 8.75 3.35
C LEU A 22 14.51 9.75 2.19
N GLN A 23 14.03 10.97 2.45
CA GLN A 23 13.94 12.05 1.45
C GLN A 23 15.31 12.49 0.92
N ASN A 24 16.36 12.37 1.73
CA ASN A 24 17.74 12.59 1.31
C ASN A 24 18.32 11.42 0.49
N GLY A 25 17.55 10.35 0.28
CA GLY A 25 17.91 9.20 -0.55
C GLY A 25 18.69 8.09 0.18
N ASP A 26 18.96 8.24 1.48
CA ASP A 26 19.66 7.21 2.26
C ASP A 26 18.66 6.16 2.76
N VAL A 27 18.22 5.32 1.82
CA VAL A 27 17.20 4.28 2.04
C VAL A 27 17.64 3.27 3.10
N ALA A 28 18.91 2.86 3.09
CA ALA A 28 19.41 1.85 4.03
C ALA A 28 19.37 2.37 5.48
N LYS A 29 19.80 3.62 5.70
CA LYS A 29 19.72 4.24 7.02
C LYS A 29 18.28 4.47 7.45
N ALA A 30 17.40 4.92 6.54
CA ALA A 30 15.99 5.08 6.82
C ALA A 30 15.34 3.76 7.26
N ALA A 31 15.60 2.66 6.55
CA ALA A 31 15.12 1.32 6.93
C ALA A 31 15.53 0.95 8.35
N GLY A 32 16.81 1.15 8.71
CA GLY A 32 17.31 0.90 10.05
C GLY A 32 16.63 1.76 11.12
N LEU A 33 16.33 3.03 10.81
CA LEU A 33 15.60 3.91 11.73
C LEU A 33 14.14 3.47 11.90
N PHE A 34 13.43 3.11 10.84
CA PHE A 34 12.07 2.58 10.96
C PHE A 34 12.04 1.25 11.71
N ALA A 35 13.00 0.36 11.48
CA ALA A 35 13.15 -0.88 12.25
C ALA A 35 13.38 -0.60 13.75
N ALA A 36 14.20 0.42 14.08
CA ALA A 36 14.40 0.82 15.47
C ALA A 36 13.13 1.43 16.10
N ILE A 37 12.36 2.22 15.34
CA ILE A 37 11.09 2.79 15.81
C ILE A 37 10.09 1.67 16.09
N THR A 38 9.93 0.73 15.15
CA THR A 38 8.97 -0.38 15.29
C THR A 38 9.30 -1.34 16.43
N ALA A 39 10.59 -1.55 16.72
CA ALA A 39 11.02 -2.34 17.88
C ALA A 39 10.71 -1.64 19.22
N ARG A 40 10.79 -0.30 19.25
CA ARG A 40 10.58 0.50 20.47
C ARG A 40 9.11 0.89 20.69
N PHE A 41 8.38 1.13 19.61
CA PHE A 41 6.99 1.56 19.57
C PHE A 41 6.21 0.65 18.61
N PRO A 42 5.93 -0.60 19.03
CA PRO A 42 5.29 -1.59 18.15
C PRO A 42 3.86 -1.21 17.75
N ASP A 43 3.21 -0.30 18.49
CA ASP A 43 1.90 0.27 18.22
C ASP A 43 1.93 1.51 17.31
N TYR A 44 3.11 1.91 16.81
CA TYR A 44 3.26 3.05 15.91
C TYR A 44 3.19 2.61 14.44
N GLY A 45 1.97 2.42 13.94
CA GLY A 45 1.66 1.84 12.62
C GLY A 45 2.36 2.51 11.43
N LYS A 46 2.54 3.84 11.47
CA LYS A 46 3.23 4.59 10.40
C LYS A 46 4.66 4.09 10.12
N ALA A 47 5.42 3.74 11.16
CA ALA A 47 6.79 3.25 10.97
C ALA A 47 6.82 1.85 10.35
N TRP A 48 5.87 0.98 10.72
CA TRP A 48 5.70 -0.32 10.06
C TRP A 48 5.33 -0.15 8.58
N ASN A 49 4.42 0.78 8.26
CA ASN A 49 4.04 1.08 6.88
C ASN A 49 5.24 1.55 6.04
N GLU A 50 6.07 2.47 6.55
CA GLU A 50 7.25 2.94 5.81
C GLU A 50 8.34 1.88 5.69
N LEU A 51 8.55 1.06 6.72
CA LEU A 51 9.47 -0.07 6.63
C LEU A 51 9.01 -1.06 5.55
N GLY A 52 7.71 -1.38 5.51
CA GLY A 52 7.11 -2.22 4.46
C GLY A 52 7.30 -1.64 3.06
N ASN A 53 7.07 -0.32 2.89
CA ASN A 53 7.32 0.38 1.64
C ASN A 53 8.78 0.24 1.19
N ILE A 54 9.74 0.38 2.12
CA ILE A 54 11.16 0.27 1.79
C ILE A 54 11.55 -1.15 1.41
N LEU A 55 11.12 -2.14 2.21
CA LEU A 55 11.38 -3.56 1.96
C LEU A 55 10.86 -3.97 0.58
N PHE A 56 9.66 -3.52 0.23
CA PHE A 56 9.04 -3.83 -1.06
C PHE A 56 9.72 -3.11 -2.23
N ASN A 57 9.85 -1.78 -2.16
CA ASN A 57 10.23 -0.97 -3.33
C ASN A 57 11.75 -0.84 -3.54
N HIS A 58 12.56 -1.07 -2.50
CA HIS A 58 14.01 -0.83 -2.58
C HIS A 58 14.86 -2.06 -2.26
N LEU A 59 14.36 -2.96 -1.41
CA LEU A 59 15.13 -4.13 -0.97
C LEU A 59 14.68 -5.44 -1.61
N ASN A 60 13.58 -5.41 -2.38
CA ASN A 60 13.02 -6.58 -3.07
C ASN A 60 12.72 -7.75 -2.10
N SER A 61 12.20 -7.41 -0.91
CA SER A 61 11.78 -8.36 0.14
C SER A 61 10.25 -8.34 0.33
N PRO A 62 9.45 -8.89 -0.60
CA PRO A 62 7.99 -8.77 -0.54
C PRO A 62 7.36 -9.52 0.65
N GLU A 63 7.89 -10.66 1.08
CA GLU A 63 7.37 -11.39 2.25
C GLU A 63 7.56 -10.59 3.55
N GLU A 64 8.73 -10.00 3.75
CA GLU A 64 9.02 -9.16 4.93
C GLU A 64 8.19 -7.87 4.89
N ALA A 65 7.94 -7.33 3.70
CA ALA A 65 7.06 -6.18 3.52
C ALA A 65 5.61 -6.51 3.89
N ALA A 66 5.11 -7.69 3.51
CA ALA A 66 3.78 -8.18 3.89
C ALA A 66 3.63 -8.22 5.42
N ASP A 67 4.61 -8.78 6.13
CA ASP A 67 4.61 -8.81 7.59
C ASP A 67 4.56 -7.40 8.20
N CYS A 68 5.31 -6.45 7.62
CA CYS A 68 5.30 -5.06 8.07
C CYS A 68 3.94 -4.39 7.85
N PHE A 69 3.32 -4.55 6.69
CA PHE A 69 2.01 -3.95 6.45
C PHE A 69 0.91 -4.56 7.31
N GLN A 70 0.96 -5.87 7.57
CA GLN A 70 0.04 -6.52 8.51
C GLN A 70 0.17 -5.91 9.91
N LYS A 71 1.41 -5.76 10.42
CA LYS A 71 1.65 -5.10 11.70
C LYS A 71 1.21 -3.64 11.72
N ALA A 72 1.37 -2.92 10.60
CA ALA A 72 0.89 -1.54 10.47
C ALA A 72 -0.64 -1.46 10.61
N MET A 73 -1.37 -2.39 9.99
CA MET A 73 -2.83 -2.48 10.10
C MET A 73 -3.30 -2.88 11.50
N GLU A 74 -2.59 -3.79 12.17
CA GLU A 74 -2.88 -4.19 13.56
C GLU A 74 -2.64 -3.04 14.55
N ALA A 75 -1.54 -2.31 14.37
CA ALA A 75 -1.16 -1.18 15.22
C ALA A 75 -2.07 0.05 15.00
N GLU A 76 -2.38 0.36 13.74
CA GLU A 76 -3.21 1.52 13.37
C GLU A 76 -4.27 1.11 12.34
N PRO A 77 -5.42 0.56 12.77
CA PRO A 77 -6.47 0.08 11.85
C PRO A 77 -7.05 1.13 10.90
N GLY A 78 -6.88 2.41 11.23
CA GLY A 78 -7.28 3.55 10.40
C GLY A 78 -6.25 3.97 9.34
N LEU A 79 -5.07 3.35 9.31
CA LEU A 79 -3.99 3.70 8.39
C LEU A 79 -4.24 3.13 6.99
N ALA A 80 -5.04 3.83 6.19
CA ALA A 80 -5.48 3.37 4.88
C ALA A 80 -4.33 3.00 3.91
N SER A 81 -3.17 3.64 4.02
CA SER A 81 -2.00 3.33 3.18
C SER A 81 -1.48 1.91 3.40
N ALA A 82 -1.56 1.40 4.65
CA ALA A 82 -1.06 0.08 4.98
C ALA A 82 -1.85 -1.03 4.27
N TYR A 83 -3.18 -0.87 4.17
CA TYR A 83 -4.03 -1.81 3.44
C TYR A 83 -3.71 -1.84 1.94
N LEU A 84 -3.52 -0.66 1.33
CA LEU A 84 -3.20 -0.58 -0.11
C LEU A 84 -1.80 -1.12 -0.42
N GLY A 85 -0.82 -0.84 0.45
CA GLY A 85 0.52 -1.41 0.36
C GLY A 85 0.50 -2.93 0.53
N TYR A 86 -0.25 -3.45 1.52
CA TYR A 86 -0.37 -4.89 1.73
C TYR A 86 -1.02 -5.60 0.54
N ALA A 87 -2.12 -5.06 0.02
CA ALA A 87 -2.79 -5.61 -1.16
C ALA A 87 -1.87 -5.66 -2.39
N GLU A 88 -1.01 -4.64 -2.57
CA GLU A 88 -0.03 -4.61 -3.65
C GLU A 88 1.03 -5.69 -3.50
N VAL A 89 1.59 -5.84 -2.30
CA VAL A 89 2.56 -6.90 -2.00
C VAL A 89 1.95 -8.27 -2.22
N LEU A 90 0.73 -8.52 -1.71
CA LEU A 90 0.03 -9.78 -1.91
C LEU A 90 -0.24 -10.07 -3.38
N PHE A 91 -0.52 -9.05 -4.19
CA PHE A 91 -0.66 -9.20 -5.63
C PHE A 91 0.64 -9.66 -6.29
N VAL A 92 1.78 -9.05 -5.92
CA VAL A 92 3.12 -9.44 -6.45
C VAL A 92 3.50 -10.85 -6.00
N LEU A 93 3.12 -11.24 -4.78
CA LEU A 93 3.25 -12.62 -4.28
C LEU A 93 2.24 -13.60 -4.90
N GLU A 94 1.44 -13.18 -5.88
CA GLU A 94 0.39 -13.96 -6.55
C GLU A 94 -0.71 -14.49 -5.62
N ARG A 95 -0.83 -13.93 -4.41
CA ARG A 95 -1.85 -14.24 -3.40
C ARG A 95 -3.13 -13.45 -3.67
N TYR A 96 -3.70 -13.61 -4.86
CA TYR A 96 -4.78 -12.76 -5.39
C TYR A 96 -6.07 -12.77 -4.55
N ALA A 97 -6.44 -13.91 -3.97
CA ALA A 97 -7.64 -14.01 -3.13
C ALA A 97 -7.50 -13.16 -1.85
N GLU A 98 -6.33 -13.22 -1.22
CA GLU A 98 -6.00 -12.43 -0.04
C GLU A 98 -5.89 -10.95 -0.39
N ALA A 99 -5.20 -10.60 -1.47
CA ALA A 99 -5.13 -9.24 -1.98
C ALA A 99 -6.53 -8.63 -2.16
N ASN A 100 -7.46 -9.38 -2.74
CA ASN A 100 -8.84 -8.92 -2.95
C ASN A 100 -9.57 -8.68 -1.62
N ALA A 101 -9.37 -9.55 -0.63
CA ALA A 101 -9.95 -9.37 0.70
C ALA A 101 -9.42 -8.08 1.36
N ILE A 102 -8.12 -7.83 1.28
CA ILE A 102 -7.49 -6.62 1.82
C ILE A 102 -7.96 -5.36 1.10
N VAL A 103 -8.11 -5.38 -0.23
CA VAL A 103 -8.66 -4.22 -0.97
C VAL A 103 -10.09 -3.92 -0.53
N ASN A 104 -10.92 -4.94 -0.34
CA ASN A 104 -12.29 -4.74 0.16
C ASN A 104 -12.30 -4.16 1.58
N GLN A 105 -11.40 -4.59 2.46
CA GLN A 105 -11.23 -3.98 3.77
C GLN A 105 -10.77 -2.52 3.66
N ALA A 106 -9.81 -2.22 2.77
CA ALA A 106 -9.31 -0.87 2.56
C ALA A 106 -10.43 0.12 2.22
N MET A 107 -11.43 -0.31 1.45
CA MET A 107 -12.59 0.50 1.04
C MET A 107 -13.46 0.96 2.21
N GLU A 108 -13.41 0.27 3.35
CA GLU A 108 -14.12 0.62 4.58
C GLU A 108 -13.32 1.60 5.46
N VAL A 109 -12.02 1.81 5.16
CA VAL A 109 -11.14 2.70 5.93
C VAL A 109 -11.38 4.15 5.52
N LYS A 110 -11.66 5.01 6.51
CA LYS A 110 -11.88 6.43 6.28
C LYS A 110 -10.65 7.08 5.64
N GLY A 111 -10.87 7.81 4.54
CA GLY A 111 -9.81 8.54 3.85
C GLY A 111 -8.97 7.69 2.90
N VAL A 112 -9.35 6.43 2.64
CA VAL A 112 -8.68 5.60 1.63
C VAL A 112 -8.72 6.26 0.24
N ARG A 113 -7.62 6.11 -0.50
CA ARG A 113 -7.52 6.40 -1.93
C ARG A 113 -8.34 5.38 -2.72
N LYS A 114 -9.64 5.65 -2.88
CA LYS A 114 -10.59 4.75 -3.58
C LYS A 114 -10.18 4.46 -5.02
N ASP A 115 -9.61 5.45 -5.68
CA ASP A 115 -9.02 5.33 -7.02
C ASP A 115 -7.93 4.24 -7.07
N LEU A 116 -7.00 4.24 -6.10
CA LEU A 116 -5.97 3.21 -6.00
C LEU A 116 -6.57 1.84 -5.62
N ALA A 117 -7.55 1.79 -4.73
CA ALA A 117 -8.24 0.55 -4.36
C ALA A 117 -8.94 -0.09 -5.58
N TRP A 118 -9.63 0.71 -6.40
CA TRP A 118 -10.21 0.25 -7.65
C TRP A 118 -9.16 -0.20 -8.66
N MET A 119 -8.04 0.53 -8.78
CA MET A 119 -6.93 0.10 -9.64
C MET A 119 -6.36 -1.26 -9.22
N ARG A 120 -6.20 -1.52 -7.91
CA ARG A 120 -5.76 -2.82 -7.37
C ARG A 120 -6.80 -3.91 -7.65
N SER A 121 -8.09 -3.63 -7.46
CA SER A 121 -9.18 -4.56 -7.78
C SER A 121 -9.17 -4.96 -9.26
N ALA A 122 -8.96 -3.99 -10.15
CA ALA A 122 -8.91 -4.21 -11.59
C ALA A 122 -7.70 -5.09 -11.98
N LEU A 123 -6.53 -4.88 -11.37
CA LEU A 123 -5.35 -5.73 -11.56
C LEU A 123 -5.63 -7.20 -11.17
N ILE A 124 -6.31 -7.41 -10.03
CA ILE A 124 -6.69 -8.74 -9.55
C ILE A 124 -7.70 -9.40 -10.51
N MET A 125 -8.70 -8.65 -10.98
CA MET A 125 -9.65 -9.17 -11.98
C MET A 125 -8.95 -9.54 -13.28
N GLU A 126 -7.96 -8.75 -13.71
CA GLU A 126 -7.16 -9.06 -14.89
C GLU A 126 -6.34 -10.34 -14.73
N SER A 127 -5.69 -10.56 -13.58
CA SER A 127 -4.93 -11.81 -13.34
C SER A 127 -5.85 -13.05 -13.37
N GLN A 128 -7.13 -12.87 -13.04
CA GLN A 128 -8.18 -13.89 -13.11
C GLN A 128 -8.84 -13.99 -14.50
N SER A 129 -8.31 -13.32 -15.53
CA SER A 129 -8.89 -13.29 -16.88
C SER A 129 -10.29 -12.67 -16.99
N ARG A 130 -10.76 -11.96 -15.96
CA ARG A 130 -12.05 -11.25 -15.94
C ARG A 130 -11.92 -9.87 -16.57
N PHE A 131 -11.56 -9.85 -17.85
CA PHE A 131 -11.08 -8.63 -18.52
C PHE A 131 -12.13 -7.54 -18.67
N ASP A 132 -13.39 -7.88 -18.93
CA ASP A 132 -14.46 -6.87 -19.02
C ASP A 132 -14.69 -6.16 -17.69
N GLU A 133 -14.74 -6.93 -16.59
CA GLU A 133 -14.88 -6.38 -15.24
C GLU A 133 -13.65 -5.55 -14.84
N ALA A 134 -12.44 -5.99 -15.21
CA ALA A 134 -11.21 -5.25 -14.99
C ALA A 134 -11.24 -3.89 -15.72
N ILE A 135 -11.65 -3.86 -16.99
CA ILE A 135 -11.75 -2.62 -17.79
C ILE A 135 -12.73 -1.63 -17.15
N GLU A 136 -13.92 -2.08 -16.77
CA GLU A 136 -14.91 -1.20 -16.13
C GLU A 136 -14.42 -0.70 -14.77
N THR A 137 -13.67 -1.52 -14.04
CA THR A 137 -13.09 -1.12 -12.75
C THR A 137 -11.93 -0.13 -12.92
N TYR A 138 -11.08 -0.28 -13.95
CA TYR A 138 -10.07 0.73 -14.30
C TYR A 138 -10.71 2.07 -14.67
N LYS A 139 -11.82 2.07 -15.43
CA LYS A 139 -12.55 3.31 -15.74
C LYS A 139 -13.07 4.00 -14.48
N LYS A 140 -13.58 3.25 -13.50
CA LYS A 140 -13.98 3.80 -12.20
C LYS A 140 -12.80 4.42 -11.46
N ALA A 141 -11.63 3.76 -11.47
CA ALA A 141 -10.40 4.30 -10.90
C ALA A 141 -9.98 5.63 -11.56
N ILE A 142 -10.02 5.70 -12.89
CA ILE A 142 -9.71 6.92 -13.66
C ILE A 142 -10.65 8.07 -13.28
N LEU A 143 -11.95 7.83 -13.21
CA LEU A 143 -12.95 8.85 -12.90
C LEU A 143 -12.81 9.46 -11.49
N ALA A 144 -12.14 8.75 -10.58
CA ALA A 144 -11.94 9.18 -9.20
C ALA A 144 -10.51 9.64 -8.89
N SER A 145 -9.59 9.49 -9.84
CA SER A 145 -8.20 9.89 -9.69
C SER A 145 -8.00 11.33 -10.16
N PHE A 146 -7.17 12.06 -9.42
CA PHE A 146 -6.63 13.37 -9.83
C PHE A 146 -5.13 13.28 -10.20
N SER A 147 -4.55 12.07 -10.18
CA SER A 147 -3.16 11.80 -10.48
C SER A 147 -3.03 11.32 -11.92
N GLU A 148 -2.35 12.10 -12.77
CA GLU A 148 -2.09 11.72 -14.17
C GLU A 148 -1.31 10.41 -14.27
N GLU A 149 -0.41 10.14 -13.32
CA GLU A 149 0.34 8.89 -13.28
C GLU A 149 -0.57 7.70 -13.02
N ASP A 150 -1.49 7.81 -12.06
CA ASP A 150 -2.44 6.74 -11.72
C ASP A 150 -3.46 6.52 -12.85
N ILE A 151 -3.89 7.60 -13.51
CA ILE A 151 -4.72 7.54 -14.71
C ILE A 151 -3.98 6.79 -15.83
N SER A 152 -2.74 7.15 -16.11
CA SER A 152 -1.92 6.49 -17.14
C SER A 152 -1.71 5.00 -16.85
N ARG A 153 -1.50 4.63 -15.59
CA ARG A 153 -1.41 3.22 -15.16
C ARG A 153 -2.71 2.46 -15.46
N CYS A 154 -3.87 3.06 -15.17
CA CYS A 154 -5.17 2.46 -15.46
C CYS A 154 -5.42 2.30 -16.96
N GLU A 155 -5.08 3.31 -17.78
CA GLU A 155 -5.20 3.25 -19.24
C GLU A 155 -4.35 2.13 -19.84
N LYS A 156 -3.11 1.96 -19.36
CA LYS A 156 -2.25 0.82 -19.72
C LYS A 156 -2.90 -0.52 -19.33
N GLY A 157 -3.55 -0.58 -18.17
CA GLY A 157 -4.35 -1.73 -17.73
C GLY A 157 -5.48 -2.07 -18.70
N ILE A 158 -6.27 -1.08 -19.10
CA ILE A 158 -7.35 -1.24 -20.08
C ILE A 158 -6.80 -1.74 -21.42
N SER A 159 -5.70 -1.15 -21.90
CA SER A 159 -5.05 -1.58 -23.16
C SER A 159 -4.61 -3.05 -23.09
N ARG A 160 -3.96 -3.46 -21.99
CA ARG A 160 -3.57 -4.86 -21.75
C ARG A 160 -4.76 -5.81 -21.75
N CYS A 161 -5.84 -5.47 -21.04
CA CYS A 161 -7.07 -6.26 -21.02
C CYS A 161 -7.65 -6.43 -22.43
N ASN A 162 -7.76 -5.33 -23.20
CA ASN A 162 -8.27 -5.37 -24.57
C ASN A 162 -7.42 -6.25 -25.50
N ILE A 163 -6.09 -6.26 -25.34
CA ILE A 163 -5.21 -7.15 -26.09
C ILE A 163 -5.47 -8.60 -25.69
N LYS A 164 -5.46 -8.92 -24.39
CA LYS A 164 -5.64 -10.30 -23.91
C LYS A 164 -7.00 -10.89 -24.31
N LYS A 165 -8.07 -10.08 -24.31
CA LYS A 165 -9.41 -10.47 -24.79
C LYS A 165 -9.44 -10.92 -26.24
N LYS A 166 -8.60 -10.35 -27.11
CA LYS A 166 -8.58 -10.70 -28.55
C LYS A 166 -7.97 -12.06 -28.83
N TYR A 167 -7.23 -12.63 -27.88
CA TYR A 167 -6.50 -13.89 -28.02
C TYR A 167 -7.02 -15.00 -27.10
N GLN A 168 -8.19 -14.81 -26.50
CA GLN A 168 -8.99 -15.87 -25.86
C GLN A 168 -10.00 -16.41 -26.85
#